data_AF-A0A520QI32-F1
#
_entry.id   AF-A0A520QI32-F1
#
_cell.length_a   1.000
_cell.length_b   1.000
_cell.length_c   1.000
_cell.angle_alpha   90.00
_cell.angle_beta   90.00
_cell.angle_gamma   90.00
#
_symmetry.space_group_name_H-M   'P 1'
#
loop_
_entity.id
_entity.type
_entity.pdbx_description
1 polymer ?
#
loop_
_entity_poly.entity_id
_entity_poly.type
_entity_poly.pdbx_seq_one_letter_code
_entity_poly.pdbx_strand_id
1 'polypeptide(L)'
;DGAQERWSGTGGFAFFGQSDVPVLYDLNTEKGREEMAVNGDVSLVQMRVREGDDASCLNLNQTREPRLLGVDPQQLIDKEAFTFAKGDGWELLNGTEDGAVPAVVDMNTGMWALHVKVGDEMEYPNEAGGKFPIRIVGFLANSMLQGDLIISEQNFVKQFPSASGYRAFLIDAEDPQATEEELSFALEDYGLELTPATRRLAEFSQVQNTYLDIFQALGGLALLLGSVGLGVVVLRNVLERRGELALLQAVGFRKGSLHWLVLAEHGGLLALGLIGGVVSALLAVAPSLTGPGQGLPMDLLKWIIGGILVSGLFWTWLASVAALRGRLLTALRSE
;
A
#
# COMPACT_ATOMS: atom_id res chain seq x y z
N ASP A 1 -4.72 10.43 -3.95
CA ASP A 1 -4.57 11.46 -2.90
C ASP A 1 -5.75 11.50 -1.92
N GLY A 2 -6.20 10.33 -1.40
CA GLY A 2 -7.22 10.27 -0.35
C GLY A 2 -6.65 10.10 1.07
N ALA A 3 -5.34 10.34 1.25
CA ALA A 3 -4.65 10.04 2.50
C ALA A 3 -4.97 11.04 3.64
N GLN A 4 -5.85 12.02 3.42
CA GLN A 4 -6.36 12.92 4.45
C GLN A 4 -7.84 12.65 4.77
N GLU A 5 -8.43 11.64 4.13
CA GLU A 5 -9.82 11.26 4.38
C GLU A 5 -9.92 10.39 5.66
N ARG A 6 -11.04 10.49 6.37
CA ARG A 6 -11.28 9.73 7.62
C ARG A 6 -11.21 8.22 7.43
N TRP A 7 -11.67 7.72 6.29
CA TRP A 7 -11.60 6.30 5.92
C TRP A 7 -10.19 5.83 5.49
N SER A 8 -9.20 6.73 5.41
CA SER A 8 -7.86 6.35 4.94
C SER A 8 -6.99 5.75 6.05
N GLY A 9 -5.81 5.25 5.66
CA GLY A 9 -4.81 4.71 6.60
C GLY A 9 -4.26 5.72 7.61
N THR A 10 -4.45 7.02 7.39
CA THR A 10 -4.07 8.06 8.35
C THR A 10 -5.21 8.40 9.32
N GLY A 11 -6.42 7.89 9.12
CA GLY A 11 -7.61 8.30 9.88
C GLY A 11 -8.04 9.76 9.61
N GLY A 12 -7.48 10.38 8.58
CA GLY A 12 -7.67 11.79 8.24
C GLY A 12 -6.93 12.77 9.15
N PHE A 13 -6.05 12.27 10.03
CA PHE A 13 -5.19 13.10 10.86
C PHE A 13 -4.05 13.70 10.04
N ALA A 14 -3.63 14.91 10.40
CA ALA A 14 -2.51 15.60 9.77
C ALA A 14 -1.16 15.09 10.31
N PHE A 15 -1.07 14.87 11.63
CA PHE A 15 0.16 14.46 12.30
C PHE A 15 -0.03 13.28 13.26
N PHE A 16 1.03 12.48 13.39
CA PHE A 16 1.29 11.64 14.55
C PHE A 16 2.26 12.40 15.46
N GLY A 17 1.87 12.65 16.70
CA GLY A 17 2.75 13.20 17.73
C GLY A 17 3.22 12.10 18.68
N GLN A 18 4.48 12.16 19.09
CA GLN A 18 5.01 11.34 20.19
C GLN A 18 5.80 12.22 21.15
N SER A 19 5.60 12.05 22.46
CA SER A 19 6.35 12.77 23.49
C SER A 19 7.24 11.83 24.30
N ASP A 20 8.43 12.32 24.66
CA ASP A 20 9.38 11.60 25.50
C ASP A 20 8.86 11.41 26.92
N VAL A 21 8.22 12.45 27.47
CA VAL A 21 7.61 12.42 28.80
C VAL A 21 6.09 12.55 28.73
N PRO A 22 5.34 12.04 29.73
CA PRO A 22 3.89 12.07 29.66
C PRO A 22 3.29 13.46 29.87
N VAL A 23 2.38 13.84 28.96
CA VAL A 23 1.51 15.00 29.09
C VAL A 23 0.32 14.63 29.97
N LEU A 24 0.21 15.25 31.15
CA LEU A 24 -0.80 14.86 32.15
C LEU A 24 -2.20 15.41 31.87
N TYR A 25 -2.29 16.48 31.08
CA TYR A 25 -3.53 17.20 30.84
C TYR A 25 -4.19 16.77 29.52
N ASP A 26 -5.52 16.81 29.51
CA ASP A 26 -6.32 16.61 28.30
C ASP A 26 -6.39 17.90 27.48
N LEU A 27 -5.70 17.92 26.34
CA LEU A 27 -5.57 19.08 25.48
C LEU A 27 -6.86 19.38 24.68
N ASN A 28 -7.84 18.45 24.67
CA ASN A 28 -9.16 18.76 24.13
C ASN A 28 -9.98 19.63 25.09
N THR A 29 -9.58 19.76 26.36
CA THR A 29 -10.26 20.62 27.35
C THR A 29 -9.63 22.02 27.42
N GLU A 30 -10.45 23.04 27.68
CA GLU A 30 -9.97 24.43 27.87
C GLU A 30 -8.91 24.52 28.98
N LYS A 31 -9.18 23.89 30.13
CA LYS A 31 -8.23 23.82 31.24
C LYS A 31 -6.91 23.17 30.85
N GLY A 32 -6.94 22.06 30.11
CA GLY A 32 -5.72 21.40 29.69
C GLY A 32 -4.89 22.21 28.70
N ARG A 33 -5.56 22.98 27.81
CA ARG A 33 -4.88 23.92 26.92
C ARG A 33 -4.24 25.07 27.68
N GLU A 34 -4.93 25.66 28.65
CA GLU A 34 -4.39 26.73 29.49
C GLU A 34 -3.16 26.28 30.29
N GLU A 35 -3.22 25.11 30.93
CA GLU A 35 -2.11 24.55 31.73
C GLU A 35 -0.88 24.22 30.87
N MET A 36 -1.10 23.88 29.60
CA MET A 36 -0.05 23.51 28.65
C MET A 36 0.33 24.67 27.70
N ALA A 37 -0.22 25.86 27.92
CA ALA A 37 -0.01 27.05 27.09
C ALA A 37 -0.27 26.84 25.58
N VAL A 38 -1.18 25.92 25.23
CA VAL A 38 -1.58 25.67 23.84
C VAL A 38 -2.67 26.66 23.44
N ASN A 39 -2.38 27.50 22.44
CA ASN A 39 -3.30 28.50 21.94
C ASN A 39 -4.14 27.96 20.78
N GLY A 40 -5.41 28.36 20.74
CA GLY A 40 -6.35 27.98 19.68
C GLY A 40 -7.08 26.66 19.95
N ASP A 41 -7.97 26.30 19.03
CA ASP A 41 -8.66 25.02 19.05
C ASP A 41 -7.83 23.98 18.30
N VAL A 42 -7.24 23.06 19.06
CA VAL A 42 -6.57 21.89 18.52
C VAL A 42 -7.46 20.68 18.79
N SER A 43 -7.80 19.94 17.74
CA SER A 43 -8.56 18.70 17.87
C SER A 43 -7.60 17.52 17.75
N LEU A 44 -7.52 16.71 18.80
CA LEU A 44 -6.55 15.62 18.85
C LEU A 44 -7.10 14.40 19.60
N VAL A 45 -6.52 13.24 19.31
CA VAL A 45 -6.75 12.01 20.05
C VAL A 45 -5.51 11.71 20.88
N GLN A 46 -5.66 11.67 22.20
CA GLN A 46 -4.56 11.39 23.11
C GLN A 46 -4.53 9.92 23.48
N MET A 47 -3.34 9.34 23.50
CA MET A 47 -3.14 7.94 23.77
C MET A 47 -2.09 7.75 24.85
N ARG A 48 -2.39 6.87 25.80
CA ARG A 48 -1.42 6.33 26.74
C ARG A 48 -0.53 5.33 26.01
N VAL A 49 0.74 5.30 26.37
CA VAL A 49 1.73 4.41 25.73
C VAL A 49 2.38 3.55 26.79
N ARG A 50 2.32 2.23 26.60
CA ARG A 50 3.19 1.27 27.25
C ARG A 50 4.21 0.81 26.22
N GLU A 51 5.47 1.13 26.49
CA GLU A 51 6.59 0.67 25.66
C GLU A 51 6.61 -0.86 25.59
N GLY A 52 6.95 -1.36 24.41
CA GLY A 52 7.06 -2.77 24.10
C GLY A 52 8.05 -2.99 22.96
N ASP A 53 8.16 -4.22 22.50
CA ASP A 53 8.88 -4.61 21.31
C ASP A 53 8.28 -3.93 20.05
N ASP A 54 9.14 -3.57 19.10
CA ASP A 54 8.71 -3.07 17.80
C ASP A 54 8.03 -4.18 17.00
N ALA A 55 6.71 -4.15 16.89
CA ALA A 55 5.94 -5.12 16.11
C ALA A 55 5.64 -4.67 14.68
N SER A 56 6.31 -3.62 14.19
CA SER A 56 6.14 -3.18 12.81
C SER A 56 6.62 -4.25 11.83
N CYS A 57 6.11 -4.22 10.59
CA CYS A 57 6.58 -5.10 9.52
C CYS A 57 8.07 -4.90 9.15
N LEU A 58 8.73 -3.89 9.72
CA LEU A 58 10.16 -3.63 9.56
C LEU A 58 11.03 -4.49 10.50
N ASN A 59 10.46 -5.00 11.60
CA ASN A 59 11.18 -5.85 12.52
C ASN A 59 11.19 -7.31 12.03
N LEU A 60 12.38 -7.87 11.83
CA LEU A 60 12.58 -9.27 11.41
C LEU A 60 12.48 -10.27 12.56
N ASN A 61 12.48 -9.81 13.82
CA ASN A 61 12.39 -10.67 14.99
C ASN A 61 10.94 -10.93 15.39
N GLN A 62 10.67 -12.10 15.99
CA GLN A 62 9.36 -12.41 16.53
C GLN A 62 9.08 -11.55 17.77
N THR A 63 8.13 -10.63 17.63
CA THR A 63 7.66 -9.76 18.72
C THR A 63 6.69 -10.51 19.61
N ARG A 64 6.91 -10.44 20.93
CA ARG A 64 6.02 -11.06 21.93
C ARG A 64 5.23 -10.05 22.72
N GLU A 65 5.79 -8.87 22.91
CA GLU A 65 5.19 -7.79 23.71
C GLU A 65 5.12 -6.51 22.88
N PRO A 66 4.24 -6.43 21.85
CA PRO A 66 4.10 -5.23 21.03
C PRO A 66 3.80 -4.00 21.89
N ARG A 67 4.18 -2.81 21.41
CA ARG A 67 3.79 -1.54 22.04
C ARG A 67 2.27 -1.47 22.18
N LEU A 68 1.79 -1.04 23.33
CA LEU A 68 0.37 -1.02 23.67
C LEU A 68 -0.10 0.44 23.85
N LEU A 69 -1.15 0.80 23.12
CA LEU A 69 -1.80 2.10 23.14
C LEU A 69 -3.13 2.01 23.86
N GLY A 70 -3.34 2.92 24.82
CA GLY A 70 -4.62 3.11 25.49
C GLY A 70 -5.30 4.37 24.96
N VAL A 71 -6.44 4.23 24.28
CA VAL A 71 -7.18 5.34 23.68
C VAL A 71 -8.62 5.37 24.18
N ASP A 72 -9.23 6.53 24.30
CA ASP A 72 -10.67 6.63 24.46
C ASP A 72 -11.35 6.29 23.11
N PRO A 73 -12.06 5.16 22.99
CA PRO A 73 -12.66 4.76 21.72
C PRO A 73 -13.64 5.80 21.19
N GLN A 74 -14.31 6.58 22.07
CA GLN A 74 -15.29 7.58 21.65
C GLN A 74 -14.66 8.66 20.77
N GLN A 75 -13.42 9.07 21.06
CA GLN A 75 -12.71 10.09 20.27
C GLN A 75 -12.43 9.62 18.83
N LEU A 76 -12.25 8.31 18.61
CA LEU A 76 -12.05 7.73 17.29
C LEU A 76 -13.38 7.49 16.56
N ILE A 77 -14.43 7.10 17.30
CA ILE A 77 -15.80 6.93 16.77
C ILE A 77 -16.35 8.27 16.26
N ASP A 78 -16.25 9.33 17.07
CA ASP A 78 -16.78 10.66 16.73
C ASP A 78 -16.13 11.26 15.48
N LYS A 79 -14.89 10.85 15.19
CA LYS A 79 -14.13 11.27 14.01
C LYS A 79 -14.31 10.35 12.80
N GLU A 80 -15.02 9.22 12.96
CA GLU A 80 -15.12 8.15 11.96
C GLU A 80 -13.73 7.72 11.42
N ALA A 81 -12.73 7.73 12.30
CA ALA A 81 -11.34 7.58 11.91
C ALA A 81 -10.99 6.12 11.61
N PHE A 82 -10.25 5.91 10.53
CA PHE A 82 -9.72 4.64 10.04
C PHE A 82 -10.78 3.67 9.49
N THR A 83 -10.38 2.90 8.48
CA THR A 83 -11.20 1.79 7.95
C THR A 83 -10.79 0.47 8.59
N PHE A 84 -11.76 -0.35 8.95
CA PHE A 84 -11.53 -1.72 9.41
C PHE A 84 -11.50 -2.68 8.21
N ALA A 85 -10.44 -3.49 8.12
CA ALA A 85 -10.36 -4.63 7.22
C ALA A 85 -11.23 -5.79 7.72
N LYS A 86 -11.34 -5.95 9.05
CA LYS A 86 -12.22 -6.90 9.75
C LYS A 86 -12.65 -6.32 11.10
N GLY A 87 -13.90 -6.59 11.50
CA GLY A 87 -14.49 -6.05 12.73
C GLY A 87 -15.38 -4.84 12.46
N ASP A 88 -16.31 -4.61 13.38
CA ASP A 88 -17.43 -3.67 13.23
C ASP A 88 -17.18 -2.32 13.94
N GLY A 89 -15.94 -1.82 13.91
CA GLY A 89 -15.59 -0.48 14.41
C GLY A 89 -14.90 -0.45 15.78
N TRP A 90 -14.73 0.77 16.30
CA TRP A 90 -14.02 1.04 17.55
C TRP A 90 -14.84 0.71 18.80
N GLU A 91 -16.16 0.56 18.66
CA GLU A 91 -17.10 0.13 19.69
C GLU A 91 -16.71 -1.23 20.30
N LEU A 92 -16.01 -2.06 19.53
CA LEU A 92 -15.49 -3.35 19.97
C LEU A 92 -14.50 -3.24 21.14
N LEU A 93 -13.88 -2.07 21.34
CA LEU A 93 -12.98 -1.83 22.48
C LEU A 93 -13.71 -1.53 23.79
N ASN A 94 -15.02 -1.30 23.73
CA ASN A 94 -15.83 -1.00 24.90
C ASN A 94 -16.20 -2.29 25.64
N GLY A 95 -15.65 -2.45 26.84
CA GLY A 95 -15.94 -3.57 27.75
C GLY A 95 -14.84 -4.60 27.85
N THR A 96 -15.20 -5.77 28.40
CA THR A 96 -14.36 -6.96 28.53
C THR A 96 -15.27 -8.16 28.43
N GLU A 97 -15.02 -9.06 27.47
CA GLU A 97 -15.74 -10.33 27.34
C GLU A 97 -14.90 -11.44 27.96
N ASP A 98 -15.48 -12.22 28.87
CA ASP A 98 -14.80 -13.33 29.57
C ASP A 98 -13.49 -12.96 30.28
N GLY A 99 -13.33 -11.69 30.66
CA GLY A 99 -12.11 -11.19 31.30
C GLY A 99 -10.96 -10.90 30.34
N ALA A 100 -11.13 -11.13 29.03
CA ALA A 100 -10.20 -10.72 28.01
C ALA A 100 -10.41 -9.25 27.61
N VAL A 101 -9.30 -8.52 27.50
CA VAL A 101 -9.30 -7.12 27.07
C VAL A 101 -9.37 -7.10 25.54
N PRO A 102 -10.41 -6.49 24.95
CA PRO A 102 -10.50 -6.37 23.49
C PRO A 102 -9.39 -5.45 22.97
N ALA A 103 -8.74 -5.87 21.89
CA ALA A 103 -7.74 -5.08 21.19
C ALA A 103 -7.96 -5.06 19.68
N VAL A 104 -7.63 -3.92 19.08
CA VAL A 104 -7.57 -3.71 17.65
C VAL A 104 -6.11 -3.55 17.25
N VAL A 105 -5.74 -4.06 16.08
CA VAL A 105 -4.38 -3.98 15.56
C VAL A 105 -4.41 -3.73 14.06
N ASP A 106 -3.36 -3.16 13.48
CA ASP A 106 -3.23 -3.12 12.03
C ASP A 106 -3.20 -4.54 11.43
N MET A 107 -3.88 -4.75 10.29
CA MET A 107 -3.96 -6.07 9.64
C MET A 107 -2.58 -6.68 9.33
N ASN A 108 -1.61 -5.88 8.86
CA ASN A 108 -0.29 -6.40 8.53
C ASN A 108 0.49 -6.76 9.80
N THR A 109 0.37 -5.94 10.84
CA THR A 109 0.96 -6.21 12.16
C THR A 109 0.38 -7.50 12.76
N GLY A 110 -0.95 -7.64 12.77
CA GLY A 110 -1.63 -8.83 13.27
C GLY A 110 -1.27 -10.10 12.51
N MET A 111 -1.32 -10.07 11.17
CA MET A 111 -1.10 -11.26 10.35
C MET A 111 0.36 -11.70 10.24
N TRP A 112 1.30 -10.74 10.13
CA TRP A 112 2.70 -11.05 9.78
C TRP A 112 3.68 -10.91 10.94
N ALA A 113 3.47 -9.95 11.84
CA ALA A 113 4.34 -9.80 13.02
C ALA A 113 3.85 -10.71 14.17
N LEU A 114 2.57 -10.59 14.52
CA LEU A 114 1.99 -11.28 15.66
C LEU A 114 1.44 -12.68 15.32
N HIS A 115 1.16 -12.97 14.05
CA HIS A 115 0.57 -14.23 13.58
C HIS A 115 -0.79 -14.58 14.23
N VAL A 116 -1.60 -13.55 14.49
CA VAL A 116 -2.93 -13.68 15.11
C VAL A 116 -4.05 -13.45 14.10
N LYS A 117 -5.25 -13.92 14.43
CA LYS A 117 -6.50 -13.68 13.71
C LYS A 117 -7.51 -13.00 14.63
N VAL A 118 -8.52 -12.37 14.04
CA VAL A 118 -9.69 -11.90 14.79
C VAL A 118 -10.34 -13.10 15.51
N GLY A 119 -10.55 -12.94 16.81
CA GLY A 119 -11.03 -13.98 17.73
C GLY A 119 -9.93 -14.67 18.54
N ASP A 120 -8.66 -14.54 18.15
CA ASP A 120 -7.55 -15.15 18.90
C ASP A 120 -7.27 -14.36 20.19
N GLU A 121 -6.77 -15.07 21.20
CA GLU A 121 -6.31 -14.51 22.47
C GLU A 121 -4.80 -14.65 22.62
N MET A 122 -4.18 -13.63 23.21
CA MET A 122 -2.77 -13.64 23.58
C MET A 122 -2.60 -13.15 25.02
N GLU A 123 -1.62 -13.70 25.74
CA GLU A 123 -1.28 -13.20 27.06
C GLU A 123 -0.36 -11.98 26.95
N TYR A 124 -0.68 -10.91 27.67
CA TYR A 124 0.14 -9.70 27.76
C TYR A 124 0.53 -9.43 29.22
N PRO A 125 1.79 -9.05 29.52
CA PRO A 125 2.23 -8.78 30.89
C PRO A 125 1.55 -7.53 31.46
N ASN A 126 1.09 -7.59 32.71
CA ASN A 126 0.64 -6.41 33.44
C ASN A 126 1.76 -5.83 34.31
N GLU A 127 1.52 -4.63 34.86
CA GLU A 127 2.49 -3.96 35.73
C GLU A 127 2.76 -4.71 37.05
N ALA A 128 1.77 -5.45 37.56
CA ALA A 128 1.87 -6.22 38.79
C ALA A 128 2.71 -7.52 38.66
N GLY A 129 3.32 -7.77 37.49
CA GLY A 129 4.12 -8.96 37.20
C GLY A 129 3.31 -10.22 36.86
N GLY A 130 1.98 -10.08 36.74
CA GLY A 130 1.10 -11.09 36.18
C GLY A 130 0.91 -10.90 34.68
N LYS A 131 -0.03 -11.66 34.11
CA LYS A 131 -0.46 -11.51 32.71
C LYS A 131 -1.97 -11.39 32.64
N PHE A 132 -2.47 -10.75 31.59
CA PHE A 132 -3.88 -10.68 31.27
C PHE A 132 -4.13 -11.08 29.81
N PRO A 133 -5.27 -11.72 29.51
CA PRO A 133 -5.61 -12.06 28.13
C PRO A 133 -6.05 -10.82 27.36
N ILE A 134 -5.49 -10.66 26.16
CA ILE A 134 -5.92 -9.72 25.14
C ILE A 134 -6.59 -10.51 24.02
N ARG A 135 -7.81 -10.14 23.65
CA ARG A 135 -8.53 -10.74 22.52
C ARG A 135 -8.51 -9.79 21.33
N ILE A 136 -8.11 -10.29 20.17
CA ILE A 136 -8.10 -9.52 18.93
C ILE A 136 -9.52 -9.43 18.38
N VAL A 137 -10.12 -8.25 18.42
CA VAL A 137 -11.53 -8.04 17.99
C VAL A 137 -11.65 -7.43 16.60
N GLY A 138 -10.59 -6.83 16.07
CA GLY A 138 -10.63 -6.22 14.75
C GLY A 138 -9.25 -5.91 14.17
N PHE A 139 -9.21 -5.73 12.85
CA PHE A 139 -8.04 -5.32 12.09
C PHE A 139 -8.28 -4.02 11.34
N LEU A 140 -7.38 -3.05 11.49
CA LEU A 140 -7.37 -1.84 10.67
C LEU A 140 -6.79 -2.13 9.29
N ALA A 141 -7.33 -1.45 8.27
CA ALA A 141 -6.88 -1.54 6.90
C ALA A 141 -5.74 -0.55 6.63
N ASN A 142 -4.50 -1.03 6.60
CA ASN A 142 -3.30 -0.27 6.21
C ASN A 142 -3.18 1.07 6.95
N SER A 143 -3.01 1.02 8.26
CA SER A 143 -2.98 2.22 9.11
C SER A 143 -1.56 2.70 9.43
N MET A 144 -1.45 3.97 9.82
CA MET A 144 -0.24 4.59 10.40
C MET A 144 0.06 4.11 11.83
N LEU A 145 -0.82 3.29 12.41
CA LEU A 145 -0.70 2.68 13.74
C LEU A 145 -0.11 1.25 13.66
N GLN A 146 0.63 0.95 12.57
CA GLN A 146 1.36 -0.31 12.45
C GLN A 146 2.40 -0.47 13.57
N GLY A 147 2.47 -1.68 14.11
CA GLY A 147 3.31 -2.03 15.25
C GLY A 147 2.67 -1.85 16.63
N ASP A 148 1.47 -1.27 16.69
CA ASP A 148 0.77 -0.97 17.95
C ASP A 148 -0.44 -1.89 18.18
N LEU A 149 -0.60 -2.39 19.41
CA LEU A 149 -1.88 -2.93 19.91
C LEU A 149 -2.70 -1.79 20.52
N ILE A 150 -3.97 -1.68 20.15
CA ILE A 150 -4.84 -0.59 20.61
C ILE A 150 -5.94 -1.17 21.50
N ILE A 151 -6.03 -0.66 22.72
CA ILE A 151 -7.07 -1.01 23.69
C ILE A 151 -7.76 0.24 24.23
N SER A 152 -8.91 0.08 24.87
CA SER A 152 -9.56 1.21 25.54
C SER A 152 -8.72 1.73 26.71
N GLU A 153 -8.67 3.06 26.88
CA GLU A 153 -7.92 3.72 27.94
C GLU A 153 -8.34 3.21 29.33
N GLN A 154 -9.63 2.95 29.53
CA GLN A 154 -10.16 2.40 30.79
C GLN A 154 -9.54 1.04 31.13
N ASN A 155 -9.34 0.18 30.14
CA ASN A 155 -8.71 -1.12 30.35
C ASN A 155 -7.19 -0.97 30.49
N PHE A 156 -6.57 -0.04 29.77
CA PHE A 156 -5.16 0.28 29.90
C PHE A 156 -4.79 0.71 31.33
N VAL A 157 -5.52 1.67 31.90
CA VAL A 157 -5.27 2.19 33.26
C VAL A 157 -5.45 1.12 34.34
N LYS A 158 -6.38 0.17 34.15
CA LYS A 158 -6.55 -0.97 35.08
C LYS A 158 -5.32 -1.87 35.14
N GLN A 159 -4.62 -2.05 34.01
CA GLN A 159 -3.46 -2.94 33.92
C GLN A 159 -2.13 -2.23 34.19
N PHE A 160 -2.07 -0.91 33.94
CA PHE A 160 -0.88 -0.06 34.05
C PHE A 160 -1.19 1.24 34.80
N PRO A 161 -1.51 1.19 36.10
CA PRO A 161 -1.86 2.40 36.88
C PRO A 161 -0.71 3.40 37.02
N SER A 162 0.56 2.99 36.88
CA SER A 162 1.70 3.93 36.92
C SER A 162 1.88 4.73 35.63
N ALA A 163 1.32 4.24 34.50
CA ALA A 163 1.43 4.88 33.20
C ALA A 163 0.51 6.11 33.14
N SER A 164 0.98 7.17 33.79
CA SER A 164 0.30 8.47 33.92
C SER A 164 0.45 9.30 32.64
N GLY A 165 -0.53 10.15 32.35
CA GLY A 165 -0.53 11.03 31.18
C GLY A 165 -0.59 10.32 29.82
N TYR A 166 -0.37 11.11 28.78
CA TYR A 166 -0.45 10.75 27.37
C TYR A 166 0.91 10.96 26.70
N ARG A 167 1.26 10.08 25.76
CA ARG A 167 2.56 10.13 25.06
C ARG A 167 2.47 9.96 23.55
N ALA A 168 1.30 9.58 23.03
CA ALA A 168 1.07 9.53 21.60
C ALA A 168 -0.20 10.33 21.26
N PHE A 169 -0.18 10.99 20.11
CA PHE A 169 -1.18 11.97 19.71
C PHE A 169 -1.54 11.79 18.25
N LEU A 170 -2.83 11.76 17.92
CA LEU A 170 -3.31 11.91 16.54
C LEU A 170 -3.91 13.30 16.42
N ILE A 171 -3.36 14.14 15.54
CA ILE A 171 -3.67 15.56 15.54
C ILE A 171 -4.35 15.93 14.21
N ASP A 172 -5.53 16.54 14.31
CA ASP A 172 -6.16 17.24 13.19
C ASP A 172 -5.58 18.65 13.08
N ALA A 173 -5.33 19.08 11.85
CA ALA A 173 -4.83 20.42 11.57
C ALA A 173 -5.50 20.97 10.30
N GLU A 174 -6.21 22.09 10.42
CA GLU A 174 -6.67 22.85 9.25
C GLU A 174 -5.51 23.57 8.56
N ASP A 175 -4.60 24.13 9.36
CA ASP A 175 -3.31 24.68 8.92
C ASP A 175 -2.17 23.88 9.54
N PRO A 176 -1.61 22.88 8.80
CA PRO A 176 -0.58 22.02 9.33
C PRO A 176 0.67 22.75 9.84
N GLN A 177 1.08 23.85 9.20
CA GLN A 177 2.29 24.57 9.60
C GLN A 177 2.07 25.32 10.92
N ALA A 178 0.94 26.04 11.04
CA ALA A 178 0.62 26.75 12.27
C ALA A 178 0.40 25.79 13.45
N THR A 179 -0.26 24.65 13.23
CA THR A 179 -0.46 23.63 14.28
C THR A 179 0.86 22.98 14.69
N GLU A 180 1.76 22.70 13.75
CA GLU A 180 3.09 22.16 14.05
C GLU A 180 3.91 23.15 14.89
N GLU A 181 3.99 24.41 14.48
CA GLU A 181 4.73 25.45 15.24
C GLU A 181 4.17 25.64 16.66
N GLU A 182 2.85 25.71 16.81
CA GLU A 182 2.21 25.91 18.12
C GLU A 182 2.45 24.72 19.06
N LEU A 183 2.20 23.49 18.60
CA LEU A 183 2.35 22.31 19.44
C LEU A 183 3.83 21.99 19.74
N SER A 184 4.73 22.18 18.77
CA SER A 184 6.16 22.03 19.01
C SER A 184 6.68 23.04 20.02
N PHE A 185 6.18 24.28 20.01
CA PHE A 185 6.53 25.28 21.01
C PHE A 185 5.95 24.97 22.39
N ALA A 186 4.64 24.70 22.47
CA ALA A 186 3.95 24.47 23.74
C ALA A 186 4.42 23.19 24.45
N LEU A 187 4.85 22.17 23.70
CA LEU A 187 5.24 20.86 24.21
C LEU A 187 6.73 20.55 24.02
N GLU A 188 7.57 21.58 23.81
CA GLU A 188 9.03 21.43 23.65
C GLU A 188 9.65 20.73 24.86
N ASP A 189 9.30 21.17 26.08
CA ASP A 189 9.79 20.58 27.34
C ASP A 189 9.34 19.13 27.55
N TYR A 190 8.32 18.69 26.81
CA TYR A 190 7.81 17.31 26.84
C TYR A 190 8.50 16.41 25.79
N GLY A 191 9.38 16.98 24.96
CA GLY A 191 10.03 16.28 23.86
C GLY A 191 9.03 15.84 22.79
N LEU A 192 8.06 16.70 22.44
CA LEU A 192 7.09 16.37 21.39
C LEU A 192 7.76 16.37 20.01
N GLU A 193 7.69 15.22 19.34
CA GLU A 193 8.01 15.07 17.93
C GLU A 193 6.72 14.92 17.11
N LEU A 194 6.53 15.79 16.12
CA LEU A 194 5.45 15.72 15.15
C LEU A 194 5.95 15.10 13.84
N THR A 195 5.31 14.01 13.43
CA THR A 195 5.53 13.40 12.12
C THR A 195 4.28 13.55 11.26
N PRO A 196 4.36 14.07 10.02
CA PRO A 196 3.22 14.08 9.11
C PRO A 196 2.65 12.67 8.94
N ALA A 197 1.34 12.51 9.13
CA ALA A 197 0.67 11.21 9.11
C ALA A 197 0.86 10.47 7.77
N THR A 198 0.88 11.23 6.68
CA THR A 198 1.16 10.70 5.34
C THR A 198 2.58 10.19 5.18
N ARG A 199 3.58 10.87 5.77
CA ARG A 199 4.97 10.41 5.80
C ARG A 199 5.08 9.13 6.62
N ARG A 200 4.52 9.10 7.83
CA ARG A 200 4.53 7.91 8.70
C ARG A 200 3.89 6.70 8.02
N LEU A 201 2.72 6.87 7.41
CA LEU A 201 2.05 5.80 6.65
C LEU A 201 2.91 5.33 5.45
N ALA A 202 3.55 6.27 4.75
CA ALA A 202 4.43 5.96 3.64
C ALA A 202 5.67 5.17 4.09
N GLU A 203 6.27 5.50 5.24
CA GLU A 203 7.42 4.76 5.79
C GLU A 203 7.08 3.29 6.08
N PHE A 204 5.92 3.02 6.67
CA PHE A 204 5.46 1.63 6.84
C PHE A 204 5.14 0.93 5.51
N SER A 205 4.73 1.69 4.49
CA SER A 205 4.47 1.17 3.14
C SER A 205 5.73 1.04 2.28
N GLN A 206 6.86 1.67 2.64
CA GLN A 206 8.05 1.75 1.79
C GLN A 206 8.75 0.41 1.57
N VAL A 207 8.76 -0.48 2.57
CA VAL A 207 9.33 -1.83 2.40
C VAL A 207 8.53 -2.64 1.39
N GLN A 208 7.20 -2.52 1.42
CA GLN A 208 6.34 -3.16 0.43
C GLN A 208 6.58 -2.58 -0.98
N ASN A 209 6.68 -1.26 -1.09
CA ASN A 209 6.91 -0.59 -2.38
C ASN A 209 8.26 -0.95 -3.00
N THR A 210 9.33 -1.03 -2.20
CA THR A 210 10.66 -1.40 -2.70
C THR A 210 10.68 -2.82 -3.27
N TYR A 211 9.98 -3.76 -2.63
CA TYR A 211 9.84 -5.13 -3.11
C TYR A 211 9.06 -5.20 -4.43
N LEU A 212 7.95 -4.44 -4.52
CA LEU A 212 7.16 -4.34 -5.76
C LEU A 212 7.95 -3.68 -6.89
N ASP A 213 8.76 -2.67 -6.61
CA ASP A 213 9.62 -1.99 -7.59
C ASP A 213 10.62 -2.95 -8.23
N ILE A 214 11.22 -3.86 -7.44
CA ILE A 214 12.12 -4.89 -7.97
C ILE A 214 11.39 -5.80 -8.95
N PHE A 215 10.20 -6.28 -8.60
CA PHE A 215 9.41 -7.11 -9.52
C PHE A 215 8.92 -6.36 -10.73
N GLN A 216 8.56 -5.09 -10.59
CA GLN A 216 8.19 -4.23 -11.71
C GLN A 216 9.38 -4.01 -12.65
N ALA A 217 10.59 -3.81 -12.11
CA ALA A 217 11.81 -3.71 -12.90
C ALA A 217 12.10 -5.01 -13.67
N LEU A 218 11.98 -6.17 -12.99
CA LEU A 218 12.14 -7.49 -13.62
C LEU A 218 11.07 -7.75 -14.69
N GLY A 219 9.82 -7.41 -14.42
CA GLY A 219 8.71 -7.49 -15.38
C GLY A 219 8.93 -6.58 -16.58
N GLY A 220 9.39 -5.35 -16.36
CA GLY A 220 9.76 -4.41 -17.41
C GLY A 220 10.90 -4.93 -18.28
N LEU A 221 11.93 -5.54 -17.68
CA LEU A 221 13.02 -6.18 -18.41
C LEU A 221 12.54 -7.37 -19.25
N ALA A 222 11.65 -8.20 -18.71
CA ALA A 222 11.04 -9.31 -19.44
C ALA A 222 10.22 -8.81 -20.64
N LEU A 223 9.48 -7.71 -20.49
CA LEU A 223 8.75 -7.07 -21.59
C LEU A 223 9.69 -6.51 -22.66
N LEU A 224 10.80 -5.89 -22.27
CA LEU A 224 11.81 -5.40 -23.21
C LEU A 224 12.42 -6.54 -24.02
N LEU A 225 12.89 -7.59 -23.34
CA LEU A 225 13.48 -8.77 -23.98
C LEU A 225 12.46 -9.49 -24.87
N GLY A 226 11.22 -9.63 -24.42
CA GLY A 226 10.12 -10.20 -25.19
C GLY A 226 9.79 -9.39 -26.44
N SER A 227 9.79 -8.06 -26.35
CA SER A 227 9.52 -7.16 -27.48
C SER A 227 10.61 -7.27 -28.56
N VAL A 228 11.88 -7.28 -28.15
CA VAL A 228 13.02 -7.50 -29.06
C VAL A 228 12.93 -8.90 -29.70
N GLY A 229 12.65 -9.92 -28.89
CA GLY A 229 12.49 -11.31 -29.34
C GLY A 229 11.39 -11.45 -30.40
N LEU A 230 10.24 -10.81 -30.18
CA LEU A 230 9.16 -10.75 -31.18
C LEU A 230 9.66 -10.14 -32.50
N GLY A 231 10.39 -9.02 -32.44
CA GLY A 231 10.99 -8.39 -33.61
C GLY A 231 11.91 -9.32 -34.39
N VAL A 232 12.77 -10.08 -33.69
CA VAL A 232 13.67 -11.07 -34.30
C VAL A 232 12.89 -12.22 -34.96
N VAL A 233 11.86 -12.75 -34.29
CA VAL A 233 11.02 -13.83 -34.84
C VAL A 233 10.25 -13.37 -36.06
N VAL A 234 9.67 -12.17 -36.03
CA VAL A 234 8.97 -11.57 -37.18
C VAL A 234 9.94 -11.33 -38.33
N LEU A 235 11.11 -10.75 -38.06
CA LEU A 235 12.14 -10.55 -39.06
C LEU A 235 12.53 -11.87 -39.74
N ARG A 236 12.78 -12.92 -38.96
CA ARG A 236 13.11 -14.26 -39.48
C ARG A 236 11.99 -14.82 -40.35
N ASN A 237 10.74 -14.77 -39.89
CA ASN A 237 9.58 -15.24 -40.66
C ASN A 237 9.43 -14.51 -42.01
N VAL A 238 9.59 -13.17 -42.03
CA VAL A 238 9.46 -12.39 -43.27
C VAL A 238 10.61 -12.66 -44.23
N LEU A 239 11.83 -12.89 -43.71
CA LEU A 239 12.99 -13.25 -44.54
C LEU A 239 12.82 -14.65 -45.18
N GLU A 240 12.29 -15.62 -44.45
CA GLU A 240 12.01 -16.97 -44.97
C GLU A 240 10.92 -16.93 -46.07
N ARG A 241 9.90 -16.07 -45.91
CA ARG A 241 8.80 -15.91 -46.89
C ARG A 241 9.06 -14.86 -47.97
N ARG A 242 10.31 -14.42 -48.12
CA ARG A 242 10.65 -13.32 -49.03
C ARG A 242 10.43 -13.67 -50.50
N GLY A 243 10.56 -14.94 -50.89
CA GLY A 243 10.26 -15.43 -52.24
C GLY A 243 8.78 -15.27 -52.60
N GLU A 244 7.87 -15.60 -51.69
CA GLU A 244 6.42 -15.42 -51.86
C GLU A 244 6.06 -13.93 -52.03
N LEU A 245 6.64 -13.06 -51.19
CA LEU A 245 6.40 -11.62 -51.26
C LEU A 245 6.96 -11.00 -52.55
N ALA A 246 8.08 -11.52 -53.06
CA ALA A 246 8.64 -11.10 -54.34
C ALA A 246 7.77 -11.52 -55.53
N LEU A 247 7.15 -12.72 -55.46
CA LEU A 247 6.21 -13.19 -56.47
C LEU A 247 4.93 -12.33 -56.49
N LEU A 248 4.36 -12.01 -55.32
CA LEU A 248 3.24 -11.06 -55.22
C LEU A 248 3.59 -9.69 -55.81
N GLN A 249 4.82 -9.21 -55.57
CA GLN A 249 5.28 -7.96 -56.16
C GLN A 249 5.40 -8.05 -57.69
N ALA A 250 5.87 -9.18 -58.23
CA ALA A 250 5.98 -9.41 -59.68
C ALA A 250 4.60 -9.46 -60.37
N VAL A 251 3.57 -9.95 -59.67
CA VAL A 251 2.17 -9.96 -60.14
C VAL A 251 1.52 -8.56 -60.08
N GLY A 252 2.14 -7.59 -59.39
CA GLY A 252 1.71 -6.18 -59.40
C GLY A 252 1.31 -5.61 -58.04
N PHE A 253 1.50 -6.34 -56.92
CA PHE A 253 1.24 -5.79 -55.60
C PHE A 253 2.20 -4.66 -55.25
N ARG A 254 1.65 -3.55 -54.72
CA ARG A 254 2.44 -2.40 -54.26
C ARG A 254 3.17 -2.75 -52.96
N LYS A 255 4.36 -2.19 -52.74
CA LYS A 255 5.14 -2.36 -51.50
C LYS A 255 4.34 -2.01 -50.24
N GLY A 256 3.50 -0.97 -50.29
CA GLY A 256 2.64 -0.59 -49.17
C GLY A 256 1.58 -1.65 -48.82
N SER A 257 1.02 -2.33 -49.82
CA SER A 257 0.06 -3.41 -49.61
C SER A 257 0.73 -4.65 -48.98
N LEU A 258 1.97 -4.96 -49.39
CA LEU A 258 2.75 -6.04 -48.79
C LEU A 258 3.14 -5.72 -47.34
N HIS A 259 3.52 -4.47 -47.05
CA HIS A 259 3.76 -4.02 -45.68
C HIS A 259 2.52 -4.19 -44.80
N TRP A 260 1.35 -3.75 -45.27
CA TRP A 260 0.12 -3.83 -44.51
C TRP A 260 -0.32 -5.29 -44.29
N LEU A 261 -0.14 -6.17 -45.28
CA LEU A 261 -0.41 -7.61 -45.15
C LEU A 261 0.39 -8.23 -44.00
N VAL A 262 1.71 -7.99 -43.97
CA VAL A 262 2.60 -8.52 -42.93
C VAL A 262 2.28 -7.94 -41.55
N LEU A 263 1.99 -6.64 -41.48
CA LEU A 263 1.56 -5.96 -40.25
C LEU A 263 0.23 -6.50 -39.73
N ALA A 264 -0.74 -6.79 -40.60
CA ALA A 264 -2.03 -7.35 -40.20
C ALA A 264 -1.90 -8.79 -39.69
N GLU A 265 -1.08 -9.61 -40.34
CA GLU A 265 -0.80 -10.99 -39.93
C GLU A 265 -0.15 -11.04 -38.54
N HIS A 266 0.98 -10.34 -38.37
CA HIS A 266 1.69 -10.34 -37.10
C HIS A 266 1.00 -9.50 -36.02
N GLY A 267 0.24 -8.47 -36.41
CA GLY A 267 -0.62 -7.71 -35.51
C GLY A 267 -1.75 -8.55 -34.94
N GLY A 268 -2.34 -9.45 -35.75
CA GLY A 268 -3.33 -10.42 -35.29
C GLY A 268 -2.74 -11.42 -34.29
N LEU A 269 -1.53 -11.94 -34.57
CA LEU A 269 -0.81 -12.83 -33.64
C LEU A 269 -0.46 -12.12 -32.32
N LEU A 270 -0.02 -10.87 -32.40
CA LEU A 270 0.23 -10.03 -31.21
C LEU A 270 -1.05 -9.84 -30.39
N ALA A 271 -2.18 -9.53 -31.03
CA ALA A 271 -3.46 -9.35 -30.35
C ALA A 271 -3.93 -10.63 -29.65
N LEU A 272 -3.82 -11.78 -30.32
CA LEU A 272 -4.16 -13.08 -29.71
C LEU A 272 -3.24 -13.41 -28.53
N GLY A 273 -1.94 -13.17 -28.68
CA GLY A 273 -0.97 -13.34 -27.59
C GLY A 273 -1.28 -12.43 -26.40
N LEU A 274 -1.63 -11.18 -26.66
CA LEU A 274 -2.01 -10.21 -25.63
C LEU A 274 -3.28 -10.63 -24.89
N ILE A 275 -4.32 -11.06 -25.61
CA ILE A 275 -5.56 -11.59 -25.01
C ILE A 275 -5.25 -12.80 -24.14
N GLY A 276 -4.47 -13.76 -24.65
CA GLY A 276 -4.06 -14.93 -23.89
C GLY A 276 -3.30 -14.56 -22.60
N GLY A 277 -2.35 -13.63 -22.70
CA GLY A 277 -1.59 -13.13 -21.55
C GLY A 277 -2.47 -12.43 -20.51
N VAL A 278 -3.41 -11.58 -20.94
CA VAL A 278 -4.36 -10.91 -20.05
C VAL A 278 -5.26 -11.92 -19.34
N VAL A 279 -5.78 -12.91 -20.05
CA VAL A 279 -6.62 -13.96 -19.44
C VAL A 279 -5.82 -14.76 -18.41
N SER A 280 -4.59 -15.17 -18.72
CA SER A 280 -3.73 -15.88 -17.77
C SER A 280 -3.40 -15.02 -16.54
N ALA A 281 -3.11 -13.73 -16.72
CA ALA A 281 -2.83 -12.82 -15.61
C ALA A 281 -4.06 -12.62 -14.71
N LEU A 282 -5.26 -12.45 -15.29
CA LEU A 282 -6.51 -12.33 -14.53
C LEU A 282 -6.80 -13.60 -13.72
N LEU A 283 -6.60 -14.78 -14.29
CA LEU A 283 -6.76 -16.05 -13.57
C LEU A 283 -5.79 -16.19 -12.40
N ALA A 284 -4.54 -15.75 -12.56
CA ALA A 284 -3.53 -15.79 -11.50
C ALA A 284 -3.86 -14.84 -10.34
N VAL A 285 -4.40 -13.65 -10.64
CA VAL A 285 -4.70 -12.61 -9.65
C VAL A 285 -6.10 -12.78 -9.03
N ALA A 286 -7.00 -13.55 -9.65
CA ALA A 286 -8.39 -13.71 -9.21
C ALA A 286 -8.60 -13.97 -7.70
N PRO A 287 -7.82 -14.84 -7.01
CA PRO A 287 -8.00 -15.08 -5.59
C PRO A 287 -7.70 -13.86 -4.70
N SER A 288 -6.85 -12.95 -5.17
CA SER A 288 -6.51 -11.72 -4.42
C SER A 288 -7.58 -10.64 -4.54
N LEU A 289 -8.42 -10.68 -5.58
CA LEU A 289 -9.46 -9.68 -5.83
C LEU A 289 -10.68 -9.82 -4.91
N THR A 290 -10.78 -10.90 -4.15
CA THR A 290 -11.87 -11.14 -3.20
C THR A 290 -11.62 -10.54 -1.81
N GLY A 291 -10.44 -9.93 -1.58
CA GLY A 291 -10.10 -9.26 -0.31
C GLY A 291 -10.68 -7.84 -0.20
N PRO A 292 -11.08 -7.38 1.00
CA PRO A 292 -11.51 -5.99 1.21
C PRO A 292 -10.40 -5.00 0.86
N GLY A 293 -10.72 -3.95 0.09
CA GLY A 293 -9.79 -2.85 -0.21
C GLY A 293 -8.79 -3.09 -1.35
N GLN A 294 -8.83 -4.24 -2.05
CA GLN A 294 -7.91 -4.56 -3.14
C GLN A 294 -8.59 -4.45 -4.51
N GLY A 295 -8.70 -3.21 -5.00
CA GLY A 295 -9.11 -2.94 -6.38
C GLY A 295 -7.95 -3.10 -7.37
N LEU A 296 -8.25 -3.51 -8.61
CA LEU A 296 -7.26 -3.45 -9.69
C LEU A 296 -6.97 -1.98 -10.05
N PRO A 297 -5.69 -1.56 -10.14
CA PRO A 297 -5.32 -0.24 -10.62
C PRO A 297 -5.58 -0.18 -12.13
N MET A 298 -6.84 0.07 -12.49
CA MET A 298 -7.33 -0.06 -13.86
C MET A 298 -6.60 0.88 -14.82
N ASP A 299 -6.19 2.06 -14.36
CA ASP A 299 -5.48 3.02 -15.19
C ASP A 299 -4.04 2.59 -15.48
N LEU A 300 -3.31 2.08 -14.47
CA LEU A 300 -1.99 1.49 -14.68
C LEU A 300 -2.06 0.30 -15.65
N LEU A 301 -3.07 -0.56 -15.47
CA LEU A 301 -3.27 -1.73 -16.32
C LEU A 301 -3.52 -1.34 -17.79
N LYS A 302 -4.36 -0.32 -18.04
CA LYS A 302 -4.59 0.23 -19.38
C LYS A 302 -3.27 0.72 -20.00
N TRP A 303 -2.45 1.45 -19.25
CA TRP A 303 -1.17 1.96 -19.72
C TRP A 303 -0.17 0.84 -20.04
N ILE A 304 -0.09 -0.20 -19.20
CA ILE A 304 0.80 -1.35 -19.42
C ILE A 304 0.38 -2.12 -20.67
N ILE A 305 -0.91 -2.48 -20.78
CA ILE A 305 -1.43 -3.22 -21.95
C ILE A 305 -1.27 -2.39 -23.23
N GLY A 306 -1.59 -1.09 -23.17
CA GLY A 306 -1.38 -0.16 -24.29
C GLY A 306 0.09 -0.06 -24.68
N GLY A 307 0.99 0.04 -23.70
CA GLY A 307 2.44 0.08 -23.91
C GLY A 307 2.97 -1.19 -24.58
N ILE A 308 2.51 -2.37 -24.16
CA ILE A 308 2.86 -3.66 -24.77
C ILE A 308 2.40 -3.71 -26.23
N LEU A 309 1.16 -3.28 -26.50
CA LEU A 309 0.61 -3.26 -27.85
C LEU A 309 1.43 -2.31 -28.76
N VAL A 310 1.72 -1.10 -28.29
CA VAL A 310 2.51 -0.11 -29.04
C VAL A 310 3.92 -0.61 -29.29
N SER A 311 4.59 -1.17 -28.27
CA SER A 311 5.92 -1.76 -28.40
C SER A 311 5.93 -2.91 -29.42
N GLY A 312 4.98 -3.84 -29.31
CA GLY A 312 4.87 -4.97 -30.24
C GLY A 312 4.61 -4.53 -31.69
N LEU A 313 3.73 -3.55 -31.90
CA LEU A 313 3.47 -2.97 -33.22
C LEU A 313 4.71 -2.22 -33.76
N PHE A 314 5.44 -1.52 -32.91
CA PHE A 314 6.69 -0.86 -33.29
C PHE A 314 7.75 -1.87 -33.76
N TRP A 315 7.97 -2.95 -33.00
CA TRP A 315 8.94 -3.99 -33.36
C TRP A 315 8.55 -4.78 -34.60
N THR A 316 7.27 -5.12 -34.76
CA THR A 316 6.76 -5.79 -35.98
C THR A 316 6.89 -4.88 -37.20
N TRP A 317 6.59 -3.58 -37.08
CA TRP A 317 6.80 -2.59 -38.13
C TRP A 317 8.28 -2.48 -38.50
N LEU A 318 9.16 -2.32 -37.52
CA LEU A 318 10.60 -2.20 -37.71
C LEU A 318 11.18 -3.43 -38.43
N ALA A 319 10.80 -4.63 -37.97
CA ALA A 319 11.20 -5.91 -38.59
C ALA A 319 10.70 -6.02 -40.04
N SER A 320 9.44 -5.65 -40.30
CA SER A 320 8.86 -5.66 -41.64
C SER A 320 9.59 -4.70 -42.59
N VAL A 321 9.90 -3.48 -42.13
CA VAL A 321 10.67 -2.49 -42.89
C VAL A 321 12.09 -2.97 -43.16
N ALA A 322 12.76 -3.55 -42.17
CA ALA A 322 14.10 -4.10 -42.34
C ALA A 322 14.13 -5.23 -43.37
N ALA A 323 13.17 -6.17 -43.32
CA ALA A 323 13.10 -7.30 -44.24
C ALA A 323 12.80 -6.87 -45.70
N LEU A 324 11.97 -5.84 -45.88
CA LEU A 324 11.48 -5.38 -47.20
C LEU A 324 12.34 -4.30 -47.86
N ARG A 325 13.35 -3.75 -47.17
CA ARG A 325 14.25 -2.69 -47.70
C ARG A 325 15.17 -3.15 -48.85
N GLY A 326 15.33 -4.46 -49.08
CA GLY A 326 16.14 -4.99 -50.19
C GLY A 326 15.40 -5.08 -51.53
N ARG A 327 16.15 -5.18 -52.65
CA ARG A 327 15.57 -5.48 -53.98
C ARG A 327 15.01 -6.91 -53.97
N LEU A 328 13.71 -7.05 -53.71
CA LEU A 328 12.99 -8.34 -53.69
C LEU A 328 13.17 -9.13 -55.00
N LEU A 329 13.26 -8.44 -56.13
CA LEU A 329 13.47 -9.05 -57.45
C LEU A 329 14.82 -9.75 -57.63
N THR A 330 15.84 -9.39 -56.85
CA THR A 330 17.12 -10.12 -56.87
C THR A 330 17.05 -11.46 -56.15
N ALA A 331 16.10 -11.65 -55.23
CA ALA A 331 15.90 -12.92 -54.53
C ALA A 331 15.33 -14.01 -55.46
N LEU A 332 14.53 -13.62 -56.47
CA LEU A 332 14.06 -14.50 -57.55
C LEU A 332 15.17 -14.99 -58.49
N ARG A 333 16.38 -14.41 -58.38
CA ARG A 333 17.52 -14.72 -59.25
C ARG A 333 18.58 -15.59 -58.56
N SER A 334 18.37 -15.89 -57.28
CA SER A 334 19.29 -16.66 -56.42
C SER A 334 18.75 -18.03 -55.98
N GLU A 335 17.58 -18.43 -56.49
CA GLU A 335 17.13 -19.82 -56.62
C GLU A 335 17.26 -20.24 -58.09
#